data_AF-A0AA38P5J7-F1
#
_entry.id   AF-A0AA38P5J7-F1
#
_cell.length_a   1.000
_cell.length_b   1.000
_cell.length_c   1.000
_cell.angle_alpha   90.00
_cell.angle_beta   90.00
_cell.angle_gamma   90.00
#
_symmetry.space_group_name_H-M   'P 1'
#
loop_
_entity.id
_entity.type
_entity.pdbx_description
1 polymer ?
#
loop_
_entity_poly.entity_id
_entity_poly.type
_entity_poly.pdbx_seq_one_letter_code
_entity_poly.pdbx_strand_id
1 'polypeptide(L)'
;MSTTEVTGILPIPEKIRRDSGMLEYDGNLHRAQTHWFVASLQGTQRPVLPIHNKREEDLFRDLVLTNTGSSEPRWDNIVLAWNTTANNEKEVSYKIIEHLRLYYNGEWKSLANIKQTLAQTAEDRKCAKKHVHDPLRTKPLPVALEAPLSLHHVPAGLRSLESTPRPPSASPSTTQTDAENSHLQPFRPSLNPNPISASASSSSSSQDLLAPSSVATVIEQLAGNRVRANATLPAPKPKQRQVRRCKKCTRGESCNGHSNVKLCMNPCRDCGKVECEGRDSKRLNLPCKNIS
;
A
#
# COMPACT_ATOMS: atom_id res chain seq x y z
N MET A 1 20.35 -3.29 -35.15
CA MET A 1 19.31 -2.25 -34.98
C MET A 1 19.50 -1.63 -33.59
N SER A 2 20.05 -0.42 -33.54
CA SER A 2 20.30 0.32 -32.30
C SER A 2 19.02 0.99 -31.83
N THR A 3 18.46 0.56 -30.70
CA THR A 3 17.37 1.27 -30.03
C THR A 3 17.96 2.49 -29.35
N THR A 4 17.71 3.68 -29.90
CA THR A 4 17.99 4.95 -29.23
C THR A 4 17.01 5.10 -28.08
N GLU A 5 17.42 4.68 -26.89
CA GLU A 5 16.66 4.88 -25.67
C GLU A 5 16.63 6.38 -25.37
N VAL A 6 15.49 7.02 -25.65
CA VAL A 6 15.28 8.44 -25.36
C VAL A 6 14.81 8.54 -23.91
N THR A 7 15.69 8.97 -23.02
CA THR A 7 15.32 9.30 -21.64
C THR A 7 14.49 10.58 -21.68
N GLY A 8 13.16 10.48 -21.68
CA GLY A 8 12.29 11.65 -21.81
C GLY A 8 10.80 11.36 -21.80
N ILE A 9 10.00 12.42 -21.88
CA ILE A 9 8.54 12.34 -22.04
C ILE A 9 8.28 11.80 -23.46
N LEU A 10 7.79 10.56 -23.53
CA LEU A 10 7.48 9.93 -24.81
C LEU A 10 6.13 10.44 -25.36
N PRO A 11 6.03 10.62 -26.69
CA PRO A 11 4.76 10.92 -27.32
C PRO A 11 3.77 9.78 -27.09
N ILE A 12 2.51 10.12 -26.85
CA ILE A 12 1.47 9.12 -26.63
C ILE A 12 1.11 8.52 -27.98
N PRO A 13 1.14 7.17 -28.12
CA PRO A 13 0.77 6.52 -29.37
C PRO A 13 -0.62 6.94 -29.84
N GLU A 14 -0.75 7.24 -31.13
CA GLU A 14 -1.99 7.78 -31.72
C GLU A 14 -3.21 6.90 -31.44
N LYS A 15 -3.02 5.58 -31.45
CA LYS A 15 -4.07 4.62 -31.09
C LYS A 15 -4.59 4.84 -29.67
N ILE A 16 -3.69 4.96 -28.68
CA ILE A 16 -4.06 5.20 -27.28
C ILE A 16 -4.75 6.56 -27.13
N ARG A 17 -4.24 7.58 -27.83
CA ARG A 17 -4.82 8.93 -27.86
C ARG A 17 -6.28 8.89 -28.35
N ARG A 18 -6.54 8.21 -29.48
CA ARG A 18 -7.89 8.03 -30.05
C ARG A 18 -8.80 7.20 -29.16
N ASP A 19 -8.33 6.02 -28.71
CA ASP A 19 -9.10 5.11 -27.86
C ASP A 19 -9.48 5.76 -26.53
N SER A 20 -8.65 6.69 -26.03
CA SER A 20 -8.89 7.42 -24.78
C SER A 20 -9.67 8.74 -24.98
N GLY A 21 -10.04 9.13 -26.19
CA GLY A 21 -10.76 10.39 -26.46
C GLY A 21 -9.94 11.67 -26.26
N MET A 22 -8.62 11.61 -26.44
CA MET A 22 -7.73 12.76 -26.33
C MET A 22 -7.57 13.48 -27.67
N LEU A 23 -7.60 14.81 -27.66
CA LEU A 23 -7.39 15.64 -28.84
C LEU A 23 -5.90 15.85 -29.13
N GLU A 24 -5.57 16.22 -30.36
CA GLU A 24 -4.20 16.46 -30.81
C GLU A 24 -3.66 17.82 -30.35
N TYR A 25 -2.34 17.91 -30.15
CA TYR A 25 -1.70 19.18 -29.85
C TYR A 25 -1.58 20.06 -31.10
N ASP A 26 -2.28 21.20 -31.11
CA ASP A 26 -2.00 22.33 -32.03
C ASP A 26 -1.09 23.37 -31.36
N GLY A 27 0.10 23.59 -31.93
CA GLY A 27 1.08 24.54 -31.41
C GLY A 27 0.67 26.01 -31.49
N ASN A 28 -0.24 26.38 -32.39
CA ASN A 28 -0.70 27.77 -32.52
C ASN A 28 -1.76 28.11 -31.46
N LEU A 29 -2.61 27.15 -31.11
CA LEU A 29 -3.71 27.35 -30.19
C LEU A 29 -3.33 27.08 -28.73
N HIS A 30 -2.49 26.08 -28.48
CA HIS A 30 -2.29 25.53 -27.14
C HIS A 30 -1.01 26.02 -26.44
N ARG A 31 -0.15 26.81 -27.10
CA ARG A 31 1.10 27.29 -26.50
C ARG A 31 0.90 28.19 -25.27
N ALA A 32 -0.26 28.82 -25.14
CA ALA A 32 -0.60 29.65 -23.98
C ALA A 32 -1.11 28.86 -22.77
N GLN A 33 -1.36 27.55 -22.89
CA GLN A 33 -1.93 26.76 -21.80
C GLN A 33 -0.88 26.38 -20.75
N THR A 34 -1.35 26.10 -19.54
CA THR A 34 -0.51 25.56 -18.47
C THR A 34 0.09 24.22 -18.88
N HIS A 35 1.40 24.06 -18.66
CA HIS A 35 2.16 22.86 -19.06
C HIS A 35 2.10 22.53 -20.57
N TRP A 36 1.96 23.55 -21.44
CA TRP A 36 1.99 23.36 -22.90
C TRP A 36 3.19 22.54 -23.38
N PHE A 37 4.35 22.69 -22.74
CA PHE A 37 5.57 21.96 -23.11
C PHE A 37 5.37 20.44 -22.99
N VAL A 38 4.80 19.96 -21.88
CA VAL A 38 4.51 18.54 -21.67
C VAL A 38 3.48 18.04 -22.68
N ALA A 39 2.43 18.82 -22.92
CA ALA A 39 1.40 18.51 -23.91
C ALA A 39 1.99 18.39 -25.34
N SER A 40 2.91 19.28 -25.69
CA SER A 40 3.60 19.28 -26.99
C SER A 40 4.48 18.04 -27.18
N LEU A 41 5.19 17.60 -26.13
CA LEU A 41 6.00 16.39 -26.17
C LEU A 41 5.14 15.12 -26.23
N GLN A 42 3.98 15.15 -25.58
CA GLN A 42 3.03 14.03 -25.57
C GLN A 42 2.20 13.94 -26.86
N GLY A 43 2.14 15.00 -27.67
CA GLY A 43 1.31 15.07 -28.87
C GLY A 43 -0.20 15.16 -28.55
N THR A 44 -0.55 15.68 -27.38
CA THR A 44 -1.94 15.79 -26.92
C THR A 44 -2.32 17.23 -26.64
N GLN A 45 -3.58 17.60 -26.90
CA GLN A 45 -4.09 18.95 -26.67
C GLN A 45 -3.78 19.43 -25.25
N ARG A 46 -3.87 18.53 -24.26
CA ARG A 46 -3.60 18.79 -22.85
C ARG A 46 -2.55 17.83 -22.31
N PRO A 47 -1.81 18.21 -21.27
CA PRO A 47 -0.85 17.30 -20.65
C PRO A 47 -1.59 16.12 -19.99
N VAL A 48 -0.98 14.94 -20.06
CA VAL A 48 -1.36 13.77 -19.27
C VAL A 48 -0.57 13.81 -17.96
N LEU A 49 -1.26 14.07 -16.87
CA LEU A 49 -0.69 14.21 -15.52
C LEU A 49 -1.41 13.28 -14.55
N PRO A 50 -0.79 12.89 -13.41
CA PRO A 50 -1.52 12.28 -12.30
C PRO A 50 -2.67 13.16 -11.79
N ILE A 51 -3.61 12.57 -11.03
CA ILE A 51 -4.66 13.33 -10.35
C ILE A 51 -3.99 14.20 -9.30
N HIS A 52 -4.12 15.52 -9.42
CA HIS A 52 -3.31 16.47 -8.63
C HIS A 52 -4.08 17.67 -8.09
N ASN A 53 -5.36 17.80 -8.44
CA ASN A 53 -6.19 18.92 -7.98
C ASN A 53 -7.57 18.46 -7.52
N LYS A 54 -8.23 19.31 -6.72
CA LYS A 54 -9.53 19.01 -6.11
C LYS A 54 -10.62 18.73 -7.16
N ARG A 55 -10.63 19.50 -8.25
CA ARG A 55 -11.60 19.37 -9.34
C ARG A 55 -11.51 17.99 -10.00
N GLU A 56 -10.29 17.51 -10.27
CA GLU A 56 -10.01 16.18 -10.80
C GLU A 56 -10.40 15.08 -9.80
N GLU A 57 -10.14 15.25 -8.50
CA GLU A 57 -10.59 14.28 -7.49
C GLU A 57 -12.12 14.14 -7.44
N ASP A 58 -12.84 15.25 -7.59
CA ASP A 58 -14.30 15.27 -7.56
C ASP A 58 -14.87 14.67 -8.84
N LEU A 59 -14.29 14.97 -10.00
CA LEU A 59 -14.62 14.31 -11.26
C LEU A 59 -14.35 12.79 -11.21
N PHE A 60 -13.21 12.39 -10.63
CA PHE A 60 -12.87 10.99 -10.43
C PHE A 60 -13.94 10.27 -9.61
N ARG A 61 -14.33 10.87 -8.49
CA ARG A 61 -15.35 10.32 -7.60
C ARG A 61 -16.67 10.16 -8.33
N ASP A 62 -17.12 11.17 -9.03
CA ASP A 62 -18.40 11.15 -9.75
C ASP A 62 -18.42 10.07 -10.83
N LEU A 63 -17.37 10.00 -11.66
CA LEU A 63 -17.26 9.00 -12.71
C LEU A 63 -17.16 7.57 -12.16
N VAL A 64 -16.37 7.36 -11.11
CA VAL A 64 -16.28 6.05 -10.45
C VAL A 64 -17.63 5.67 -9.85
N LEU A 65 -18.31 6.56 -9.13
CA LEU A 65 -19.63 6.25 -8.55
C LEU A 65 -20.68 5.90 -9.61
N THR A 66 -20.69 6.62 -10.73
CA THR A 66 -21.65 6.41 -11.83
C THR A 66 -21.36 5.13 -12.62
N ASN A 67 -20.09 4.71 -12.71
CA ASN A 67 -19.67 3.56 -13.51
C ASN A 67 -19.33 2.30 -12.69
N THR A 68 -19.44 2.36 -11.36
CA THR A 68 -19.18 1.21 -10.48
C THR A 68 -20.49 0.67 -9.94
N GLY A 69 -20.95 -0.42 -10.54
CA GLY A 69 -22.04 -1.23 -9.99
C GLY A 69 -21.52 -2.23 -8.93
N SER A 70 -21.94 -3.49 -9.04
CA SER A 70 -21.45 -4.59 -8.20
C SER A 70 -20.06 -5.12 -8.59
N SER A 71 -19.55 -4.71 -9.75
CA SER A 71 -18.29 -5.19 -10.34
C SER A 71 -17.19 -4.12 -10.35
N GLU A 72 -16.00 -4.49 -10.85
CA GLU A 72 -14.90 -3.56 -11.11
C GLU A 72 -15.35 -2.42 -12.06
N PRO A 73 -14.84 -1.17 -11.88
CA PRO A 73 -15.18 -0.05 -12.76
C PRO A 73 -14.79 -0.32 -14.21
N ARG A 74 -15.65 0.07 -15.16
CA ARG A 74 -15.34 -0.02 -16.60
C ARG A 74 -14.38 1.11 -17.00
N TRP A 75 -13.09 0.84 -16.86
CA TRP A 75 -12.03 1.84 -17.02
C TRP A 75 -12.02 2.56 -18.36
N ASP A 76 -12.29 1.86 -19.47
CA ASP A 76 -12.32 2.45 -20.80
C ASP A 76 -13.39 3.55 -20.91
N ASN A 77 -14.59 3.27 -20.39
CA ASN A 77 -15.69 4.23 -20.36
C ASN A 77 -15.37 5.44 -19.47
N ILE A 78 -14.74 5.19 -18.32
CA ILE A 78 -14.36 6.26 -17.38
C ILE A 78 -13.31 7.17 -17.99
N VAL A 79 -12.29 6.62 -18.65
CA VAL A 79 -11.24 7.42 -19.31
C VAL A 79 -11.83 8.23 -20.45
N LEU A 80 -12.71 7.65 -21.26
CA LEU A 80 -13.37 8.34 -22.36
C LEU A 80 -14.22 9.51 -21.83
N ALA A 81 -15.03 9.27 -20.80
CA ALA A 81 -15.84 10.30 -20.15
C ALA A 81 -14.96 11.40 -19.53
N TRP A 82 -13.89 11.01 -18.83
CA TRP A 82 -12.92 11.94 -18.25
C TRP A 82 -12.32 12.87 -19.29
N ASN A 83 -11.76 12.30 -20.35
CA ASN A 83 -11.06 13.09 -21.37
C ASN A 83 -12.03 13.92 -22.20
N THR A 84 -13.29 13.48 -22.34
CA THR A 84 -14.38 14.31 -22.89
C THR A 84 -14.64 15.53 -22.02
N THR A 85 -14.69 15.39 -20.70
CA THR A 85 -14.79 16.54 -19.78
C THR A 85 -13.55 17.43 -19.88
N ALA A 86 -12.35 16.83 -19.94
CA ALA A 86 -11.10 17.57 -20.10
C ALA A 86 -11.04 18.39 -21.39
N ASN A 87 -11.63 17.91 -22.49
CA ASN A 87 -11.72 18.68 -23.74
C ASN A 87 -12.45 20.02 -23.52
N ASN A 88 -13.45 20.05 -22.64
CA ASN A 88 -14.27 21.22 -22.37
C ASN A 88 -13.73 22.08 -21.21
N GLU A 89 -13.13 21.46 -20.18
CA GLU A 89 -12.72 22.14 -18.94
C GLU A 89 -11.21 22.41 -18.90
N LYS A 90 -10.80 23.68 -18.72
CA LYS A 90 -9.37 24.07 -18.71
C LYS A 90 -8.55 23.49 -17.55
N GLU A 91 -9.17 23.21 -16.42
CA GLU A 91 -8.49 22.77 -15.18
C GLU A 91 -8.25 21.26 -15.11
N VAL A 92 -8.84 20.49 -16.02
CA VAL A 92 -8.74 19.02 -16.02
C VAL A 92 -7.66 18.61 -17.02
N SER A 93 -6.69 17.84 -16.54
CA SER A 93 -5.64 17.25 -17.37
C SER A 93 -6.10 15.91 -17.91
N TYR A 94 -5.56 15.49 -19.05
CA TYR A 94 -5.87 14.17 -19.61
C TYR A 94 -5.38 13.05 -18.70
N LYS A 95 -6.06 11.90 -18.80
CA LYS A 95 -5.74 10.69 -18.05
C LYS A 95 -5.73 9.47 -18.98
N ILE A 96 -4.83 8.55 -18.69
CA ILE A 96 -4.81 7.19 -19.24
C ILE A 96 -5.34 6.20 -18.20
N ILE A 97 -5.69 5.00 -18.67
CA ILE A 97 -6.27 3.94 -17.83
C ILE A 97 -5.35 3.61 -16.64
N GLU A 98 -4.05 3.55 -16.87
CA GLU A 98 -3.04 3.22 -15.86
C GLU A 98 -3.03 4.23 -14.72
N HIS A 99 -3.15 5.53 -15.02
CA HIS A 99 -3.21 6.58 -14.00
C HIS A 99 -4.45 6.44 -13.12
N LEU A 100 -5.62 6.22 -13.74
CA LEU A 100 -6.88 6.06 -12.99
C LEU A 100 -6.86 4.78 -12.14
N ARG A 101 -6.34 3.67 -12.67
CA ARG A 101 -6.19 2.42 -11.93
C ARG A 101 -5.21 2.55 -10.76
N LEU A 102 -4.09 3.23 -10.97
CA LEU A 102 -3.09 3.46 -9.93
C LEU A 102 -3.69 4.29 -8.78
N TYR A 103 -4.35 5.40 -9.10
CA TYR A 103 -5.02 6.24 -8.10
C TYR A 103 -6.16 5.49 -7.38
N TYR A 104 -6.96 4.73 -8.12
CA TYR A 104 -8.03 3.91 -7.57
C TYR A 104 -7.51 2.88 -6.56
N ASN A 105 -6.46 2.14 -6.93
CA ASN A 105 -5.92 1.05 -6.12
C ASN A 105 -5.05 1.52 -4.95
N GLY A 106 -4.44 2.69 -5.07
CA GLY A 106 -3.64 3.31 -4.02
C GLY A 106 -4.48 4.19 -3.10
N GLU A 107 -4.46 5.50 -3.36
CA GLU A 107 -4.98 6.53 -2.47
C GLU A 107 -6.48 6.41 -2.27
N TRP A 108 -7.26 6.19 -3.33
CA TRP A 108 -8.71 6.17 -3.25
C TRP A 108 -9.23 5.04 -2.34
N LYS A 109 -8.81 3.79 -2.58
CA LYS A 109 -9.17 2.64 -1.73
C LYS A 109 -8.69 2.81 -0.30
N SER A 110 -7.47 3.33 -0.10
CA SER A 110 -6.94 3.62 1.24
C SER A 110 -7.83 4.61 2.00
N LEU A 111 -8.14 5.74 1.38
CA LEU A 111 -9.02 6.77 1.96
C LEU A 111 -10.44 6.24 2.20
N ALA A 112 -10.97 5.42 1.30
CA ALA A 112 -12.27 4.78 1.48
C ALA A 112 -12.27 3.83 2.69
N ASN A 113 -11.21 3.00 2.85
CA ASN A 113 -11.05 2.11 3.98
C ASN A 113 -10.90 2.87 5.30
N ILE A 114 -10.15 3.97 5.31
CA ILE A 114 -10.00 4.86 6.47
C ILE A 114 -11.38 5.42 6.85
N LYS A 115 -12.11 6.02 5.91
CA LYS A 115 -13.45 6.58 6.17
C LYS A 115 -14.41 5.52 6.68
N GLN A 116 -14.40 4.33 6.09
CA GLN A 116 -15.21 3.21 6.55
C GLN A 116 -14.85 2.80 7.98
N THR A 117 -13.57 2.67 8.29
CA THR A 117 -13.09 2.31 9.65
C THR A 117 -13.48 3.38 10.65
N LEU A 118 -13.35 4.66 10.30
CA LEU A 118 -13.77 5.79 11.14
C LEU A 118 -15.28 5.76 11.38
N ALA A 119 -16.08 5.47 10.37
CA ALA A 119 -17.53 5.34 10.50
C ALA A 119 -17.92 4.15 11.39
N GLN A 120 -17.31 2.98 11.18
CA GLN A 120 -17.56 1.77 11.96
C GLN A 120 -17.18 1.94 13.44
N THR A 121 -16.06 2.61 13.71
CA THR A 121 -15.56 2.85 15.07
C THR A 121 -16.08 4.15 15.69
N ALA A 122 -17.08 4.81 15.10
CA ALA A 122 -17.54 6.12 15.56
C ALA A 122 -18.07 6.07 17.02
N GLU A 123 -18.92 5.08 17.34
CA GLU A 123 -19.50 4.96 18.68
C GLU A 123 -18.47 4.48 19.72
N ASP A 124 -17.60 3.53 19.38
CA ASP A 124 -16.51 3.08 20.27
C ASP A 124 -15.56 4.23 20.61
N ARG A 125 -15.16 5.01 19.60
CA ARG A 125 -14.32 6.20 19.80
C ARG A 125 -15.02 7.26 20.63
N LYS A 126 -16.33 7.44 20.48
CA LYS A 126 -17.14 8.35 21.30
C LYS A 126 -17.20 7.89 22.76
N CYS A 127 -17.37 6.59 23.01
CA CYS A 127 -17.31 5.99 24.35
C CYS A 127 -15.94 6.18 24.98
N ALA A 128 -14.87 5.82 24.27
CA ALA A 128 -13.49 5.99 24.73
C ALA A 128 -13.18 7.47 25.03
N LYS A 129 -13.60 8.39 24.15
CA LYS A 129 -13.42 9.84 24.35
C LYS A 129 -14.14 10.34 25.59
N LYS A 130 -15.40 9.90 25.82
CA LYS A 130 -16.14 10.22 27.05
C LYS A 130 -15.42 9.72 28.30
N HIS A 131 -14.91 8.48 28.27
CA HIS A 131 -14.18 7.89 29.40
C HIS A 131 -12.86 8.60 29.69
N VAL A 132 -12.09 8.96 28.65
CA VAL A 132 -10.81 9.68 28.82
C VAL A 132 -11.01 11.06 29.44
N HIS A 133 -12.10 11.75 29.07
CA HIS A 133 -12.46 13.08 29.57
C HIS A 133 -13.40 13.07 30.79
N ASP A 134 -13.65 11.92 31.41
CA ASP A 134 -14.48 11.84 32.60
C ASP A 134 -13.77 12.51 33.80
N PRO A 135 -14.33 13.58 34.40
CA PRO A 135 -13.71 14.23 35.55
C PRO A 135 -13.64 13.32 36.78
N LEU A 136 -14.44 12.25 36.86
CA LEU A 136 -14.33 11.28 37.93
C LEU A 136 -13.05 10.43 37.83
N ARG A 137 -12.48 10.31 36.63
CA ARG A 137 -11.22 9.58 36.38
C ARG A 137 -10.02 10.27 37.04
N THR A 138 -10.07 11.58 37.24
CA THR A 138 -8.97 12.33 37.88
C THR A 138 -9.10 12.41 39.40
N LYS A 139 -10.27 12.10 39.96
CA LYS A 139 -10.52 12.13 41.41
C LYS A 139 -9.60 11.22 42.25
N PRO A 140 -9.23 10.00 41.80
CA PRO A 140 -8.31 9.12 42.53
C PRO A 140 -6.84 9.28 42.10
N LEU A 141 -6.52 10.16 41.15
CA LEU A 141 -5.12 10.35 40.77
C LEU A 141 -4.39 11.04 41.94
N PRO A 142 -3.22 10.53 42.37
CA PRO A 142 -2.41 11.25 43.34
C PRO A 142 -2.14 12.65 42.80
N VAL A 143 -2.25 13.66 43.68
CA VAL A 143 -1.88 15.04 43.35
C VAL A 143 -0.57 14.96 42.59
N ALA A 144 -0.58 15.38 41.32
CA ALA A 144 0.61 15.39 40.52
C ALA A 144 1.65 16.17 41.33
N LEU A 145 2.73 15.50 41.71
CA LEU A 145 3.85 16.19 42.33
C LEU A 145 4.31 17.20 41.30
N GLU A 146 3.89 18.46 41.48
CA GLU A 146 4.41 19.57 40.71
C GLU A 146 5.88 19.66 41.09
N ALA A 147 6.71 18.93 40.33
CA ALA A 147 8.12 19.17 40.34
C ALA A 147 8.26 20.67 40.04
N PRO A 148 8.87 21.47 40.92
CA PRO A 148 9.06 22.88 40.65
C PRO A 148 9.68 22.98 39.27
N LEU A 149 9.11 23.83 38.42
CA LEU A 149 9.59 24.07 37.06
C LEU A 149 11.07 24.49 37.16
N SER A 150 11.96 23.50 37.12
CA SER A 150 13.38 23.78 37.06
C SER A 150 13.59 24.29 35.66
N LEU A 151 13.84 25.59 35.54
CA LEU A 151 14.33 26.16 34.31
C LEU A 151 15.57 25.35 33.95
N HIS A 152 15.45 24.45 32.96
CA HIS A 152 16.58 23.72 32.45
C HIS A 152 17.49 24.75 31.77
N HIS A 153 18.37 25.34 32.56
CA HIS A 153 19.50 26.07 32.04
C HIS A 153 20.30 25.03 31.27
N VAL A 154 20.30 25.13 29.95
CA VAL A 154 21.16 24.33 29.10
C VAL A 154 22.43 25.16 28.96
N PRO A 155 23.45 24.99 29.83
CA PRO A 155 24.62 25.87 29.85
C PRO A 155 25.49 25.75 28.60
N ALA A 156 25.32 24.69 27.80
CA ALA A 156 26.03 24.50 26.55
C ALA A 156 25.05 24.03 25.47
N GLY A 157 24.99 24.80 24.37
CA GLY A 157 24.28 24.39 23.16
C GLY A 157 24.80 23.06 22.61
N LEU A 158 24.05 22.50 21.66
CA LEU A 158 24.33 21.23 20.98
C LEU A 158 25.84 21.06 20.74
N ARG A 159 26.41 20.00 21.33
CA ARG A 159 27.83 19.65 21.13
C ARG A 159 28.09 19.54 19.64
N SER A 160 29.06 20.32 19.13
CA SER A 160 29.59 20.12 17.78
C SER A 160 30.01 18.66 17.64
N LEU A 161 29.54 18.03 16.56
CA LEU A 161 29.94 16.68 16.17
C LEU A 161 31.43 16.70 15.83
N GLU A 162 32.27 16.49 16.83
CA GLU A 162 33.67 16.16 16.59
C GLU A 162 33.73 14.76 15.96
N SER A 163 34.42 14.72 14.82
CA SER A 163 34.65 13.54 14.01
C SER A 163 35.39 12.47 14.81
N THR A 164 34.66 11.45 15.27
CA THR A 164 35.22 10.29 15.96
C THR A 164 36.25 9.56 15.09
N PRO A 165 37.51 9.39 15.53
CA PRO A 165 38.50 8.57 14.85
C PRO A 165 38.15 7.09 14.95
N ARG A 166 38.29 6.40 13.81
CA ARG A 166 37.97 4.97 13.62
C ARG A 166 39.00 4.08 14.34
N PRO A 167 38.57 3.12 15.21
CA PRO A 167 39.52 2.19 15.84
C PRO A 167 39.96 1.06 14.89
N PRO A 168 41.19 0.52 15.07
CA PRO A 168 41.78 -0.50 14.20
C PRO A 168 41.26 -1.92 14.48
N SER A 169 41.23 -2.72 13.41
CA SER A 169 40.83 -4.13 13.38
C SER A 169 41.71 -5.02 14.24
N ALA A 170 41.09 -5.86 15.07
CA ALA A 170 41.73 -6.99 15.74
C ALA A 170 41.22 -8.31 15.14
N SER A 171 42.15 -9.17 14.73
CA SER A 171 41.91 -10.52 14.19
C SER A 171 41.65 -11.53 15.32
N PRO A 172 40.75 -12.52 15.16
CA PRO A 172 40.52 -13.54 16.18
C PRO A 172 41.33 -14.82 15.92
N SER A 173 41.86 -15.38 17.00
CA SER A 173 42.53 -16.69 17.06
C SER A 173 41.51 -17.81 17.28
N THR A 174 41.76 -18.95 16.63
CA THR A 174 40.93 -20.16 16.60
C THR A 174 41.21 -21.05 17.82
N THR A 175 40.16 -21.58 18.45
CA THR A 175 40.27 -22.71 19.39
C THR A 175 39.21 -23.75 19.02
N GLN A 176 39.67 -24.96 18.68
CA GLN A 176 38.88 -26.13 18.34
C GLN A 176 38.52 -26.91 19.62
N THR A 177 37.31 -27.42 19.68
CA THR A 177 36.96 -28.60 20.50
C THR A 177 35.79 -29.33 19.84
N ASP A 178 36.06 -30.57 19.47
CA ASP A 178 35.14 -31.54 18.87
C ASP A 178 34.22 -32.20 19.91
N ALA A 179 33.00 -32.54 19.50
CA ALA A 179 32.18 -33.70 19.89
C ALA A 179 30.82 -33.58 19.15
N GLU A 180 30.50 -34.40 18.15
CA GLU A 180 29.88 -35.73 18.25
C GLU A 180 28.71 -35.77 19.28
N ASN A 181 27.49 -36.23 19.00
CA ASN A 181 27.02 -37.25 18.07
C ASN A 181 25.46 -37.24 18.08
N SER A 182 24.85 -37.82 17.03
CA SER A 182 23.55 -38.54 17.01
C SER A 182 22.22 -37.78 17.13
N HIS A 183 21.08 -38.24 16.62
CA HIS A 183 20.68 -39.20 15.57
C HIS A 183 19.12 -39.09 15.53
N LEU A 184 18.51 -39.20 14.34
CA LEU A 184 17.13 -39.65 14.04
C LEU A 184 16.19 -38.70 13.28
N GLN A 185 15.43 -39.37 12.40
CA GLN A 185 14.77 -38.95 11.17
C GLN A 185 13.31 -38.48 11.34
N PRO A 186 12.70 -37.87 10.31
CA PRO A 186 11.39 -37.22 10.38
C PRO A 186 10.26 -38.02 9.71
N PHE A 187 9.05 -37.92 10.27
CA PHE A 187 7.80 -38.32 9.61
C PHE A 187 7.19 -37.13 8.84
N ARG A 188 6.81 -37.39 7.58
CA ARG A 188 5.89 -36.59 6.74
C ARG A 188 4.61 -37.41 6.53
N PRO A 189 3.44 -36.77 6.47
CA PRO A 189 2.75 -36.60 5.17
C PRO A 189 1.86 -35.33 5.18
N SER A 190 1.04 -34.98 4.19
CA SER A 190 0.99 -35.06 2.72
C SER A 190 -0.20 -34.16 2.36
N LEU A 191 -0.12 -33.52 1.21
CA LEU A 191 -1.15 -32.61 0.68
C LEU A 191 -2.38 -33.40 0.19
N ASN A 192 -3.57 -32.81 0.32
CA ASN A 192 -4.46 -32.69 -0.84
C ASN A 192 -5.55 -31.62 -0.68
N PRO A 193 -5.94 -30.92 -1.77
CA PRO A 193 -7.00 -29.92 -1.79
C PRO A 193 -8.28 -30.46 -2.47
N ASN A 194 -9.42 -29.77 -2.27
CA ASN A 194 -10.40 -29.61 -3.35
C ASN A 194 -11.36 -28.41 -3.13
N PRO A 195 -11.96 -27.88 -4.23
CA PRO A 195 -12.74 -26.64 -4.28
C PRO A 195 -14.24 -26.88 -4.48
N ILE A 196 -15.10 -25.90 -4.18
CA ILE A 196 -16.50 -25.84 -4.68
C ILE A 196 -16.93 -24.39 -4.96
N SER A 197 -17.49 -24.19 -6.16
CA SER A 197 -18.17 -23.01 -6.70
C SER A 197 -19.62 -22.90 -6.20
N ALA A 198 -20.18 -21.68 -6.15
CA ALA A 198 -21.62 -21.48 -6.27
C ALA A 198 -21.97 -20.09 -6.85
N SER A 199 -22.87 -20.12 -7.82
CA SER A 199 -23.49 -18.98 -8.52
C SER A 199 -24.78 -18.57 -7.80
N ALA A 200 -25.13 -17.29 -7.84
CA ALA A 200 -26.50 -16.85 -7.53
C ALA A 200 -26.89 -15.61 -8.36
N SER A 201 -28.05 -15.74 -9.00
CA SER A 201 -28.77 -14.75 -9.80
C SER A 201 -29.62 -13.84 -8.90
N SER A 202 -29.74 -12.57 -9.22
CA SER A 202 -30.75 -11.70 -8.60
C SER A 202 -31.35 -10.71 -9.60
N SER A 203 -32.68 -10.75 -9.66
CA SER A 203 -33.61 -9.96 -10.44
C SER A 203 -33.72 -8.50 -9.99
N SER A 204 -33.91 -7.62 -10.97
CA SER A 204 -34.11 -6.17 -10.87
C SER A 204 -35.53 -5.79 -10.41
N SER A 205 -35.65 -4.74 -9.60
CA SER A 205 -36.89 -4.02 -9.35
C SER A 205 -36.61 -2.51 -9.42
N SER A 206 -37.35 -1.82 -10.28
CA SER A 206 -37.24 -0.38 -10.54
C SER A 206 -38.28 0.36 -9.70
N GLN A 207 -37.89 1.43 -8.99
CA GLN A 207 -38.79 2.52 -8.60
C GLN A 207 -38.05 3.87 -8.59
N ASP A 208 -38.63 4.78 -9.39
CA ASP A 208 -38.85 6.22 -9.26
C ASP A 208 -37.80 7.23 -8.76
N LEU A 209 -37.72 8.29 -9.57
CA LEU A 209 -36.96 9.53 -9.44
C LEU A 209 -37.72 10.55 -8.57
N LEU A 210 -36.97 11.31 -7.75
CA LEU A 210 -37.00 12.79 -7.64
C LEU A 210 -36.51 13.26 -6.25
N ALA A 211 -35.21 13.57 -6.14
CA ALA A 211 -34.65 14.61 -5.27
C ALA A 211 -33.18 14.82 -5.65
N PRO A 212 -32.62 16.05 -5.62
CA PRO A 212 -31.19 16.28 -5.74
C PRO A 212 -30.52 15.77 -4.46
N SER A 213 -30.19 14.47 -4.46
CA SER A 213 -29.45 13.83 -3.39
C SER A 213 -28.06 14.46 -3.34
N SER A 214 -27.82 15.24 -2.29
CA SER A 214 -26.48 15.69 -1.93
C SER A 214 -25.51 14.53 -2.03
N VAL A 215 -24.37 14.73 -2.67
CA VAL A 215 -23.31 13.73 -2.85
C VAL A 215 -22.90 13.07 -1.52
N ALA A 216 -23.09 13.78 -0.40
CA ALA A 216 -22.90 13.23 0.93
C ALA A 216 -23.85 12.05 1.24
N THR A 217 -25.13 12.17 0.87
CA THR A 217 -26.18 11.18 1.12
C THR A 217 -25.94 9.89 0.35
N VAL A 218 -25.42 9.98 -0.89
CA VAL A 218 -25.09 8.81 -1.71
C VAL A 218 -23.87 8.06 -1.14
N ILE A 219 -22.87 8.79 -0.66
CA ILE A 219 -21.70 8.19 0.02
C ILE A 219 -22.13 7.52 1.34
N GLU A 220 -23.03 8.12 2.10
CA GLU A 220 -23.60 7.55 3.32
C GLU A 220 -24.42 6.28 3.06
N GLN A 221 -25.25 6.27 2.00
CA GLN A 221 -26.00 5.08 1.59
C GLN A 221 -25.08 3.94 1.14
N LEU A 222 -24.03 4.22 0.37
CA LEU A 222 -23.05 3.21 -0.05
C LEU A 222 -22.24 2.67 1.14
N ALA A 223 -21.85 3.54 2.07
CA ALA A 223 -21.18 3.12 3.30
C ALA A 223 -22.12 2.25 4.17
N GLY A 224 -23.38 2.66 4.34
CA GLY A 224 -24.39 1.92 5.10
C GLY A 224 -24.71 0.55 4.51
N ASN A 225 -24.87 0.45 3.18
CA ASN A 225 -25.12 -0.82 2.50
C ASN A 225 -23.93 -1.80 2.61
N ARG A 226 -22.68 -1.30 2.58
CA ARG A 226 -21.49 -2.13 2.80
C ARG A 226 -21.38 -2.62 4.24
N VAL A 227 -21.74 -1.80 5.22
CA VAL A 227 -21.75 -2.20 6.64
C VAL A 227 -22.79 -3.28 6.88
N ARG A 228 -24.00 -3.16 6.33
CA ARG A 228 -25.05 -4.19 6.45
C ARG A 228 -24.67 -5.48 5.73
N ALA A 229 -24.11 -5.40 4.52
CA ALA A 229 -23.65 -6.59 3.79
C ALA A 229 -22.51 -7.32 4.52
N ASN A 230 -21.62 -6.59 5.20
CA ASN A 230 -20.55 -7.19 5.99
C ASN A 230 -20.99 -7.70 7.37
N ALA A 231 -22.07 -7.17 7.95
CA ALA A 231 -22.60 -7.63 9.23
C ALA A 231 -23.22 -9.03 9.17
N THR A 232 -23.67 -9.47 7.98
CA THR A 232 -24.25 -10.79 7.76
C THR A 232 -23.22 -11.87 7.44
N LEU A 233 -21.96 -11.48 7.17
CA LEU A 233 -20.90 -12.44 6.87
C LEU A 233 -20.24 -12.91 8.17
N PRO A 234 -20.09 -14.23 8.40
CA PRO A 234 -19.36 -14.73 9.55
C PRO A 234 -17.95 -14.15 9.54
N ALA A 235 -17.52 -13.63 10.70
CA ALA A 235 -16.22 -12.96 10.85
C ALA A 235 -15.12 -13.79 10.16
N PRO A 236 -14.35 -13.21 9.23
CA PRO A 236 -13.35 -13.96 8.49
C PRO A 236 -12.37 -14.57 9.48
N LYS A 237 -12.31 -15.90 9.54
CA LYS A 237 -11.37 -16.61 10.40
C LYS A 237 -9.96 -16.11 10.06
N PRO A 238 -9.19 -15.60 11.02
CA PRO A 238 -7.86 -15.06 10.73
C PRO A 238 -7.02 -16.17 10.08
N LYS A 239 -6.49 -15.91 8.88
CA LYS A 239 -5.59 -16.85 8.21
C LYS A 239 -4.44 -17.11 9.17
N GLN A 240 -4.28 -18.35 9.62
CA GLN A 240 -3.15 -18.74 10.45
C GLN A 240 -1.86 -18.40 9.70
N ARG A 241 -1.07 -17.50 10.27
CA ARG A 241 0.19 -17.07 9.67
C ARG A 241 1.12 -18.27 9.65
N GLN A 242 1.63 -18.63 8.47
CA GLN A 242 2.63 -19.69 8.39
C GLN A 242 3.84 -19.32 9.25
N VAL A 243 4.19 -20.22 10.17
CA VAL A 243 5.34 -20.08 11.06
C VAL A 243 6.60 -19.95 10.21
N ARG A 244 7.34 -18.85 10.42
CA ARG A 244 8.59 -18.59 9.69
C ARG A 244 9.64 -19.59 10.14
N ARG A 245 10.29 -20.25 9.18
CA ARG A 245 11.45 -21.12 9.44
C ARG A 245 12.74 -20.34 9.16
N CYS A 246 13.80 -20.63 9.90
CA CYS A 246 15.10 -20.00 9.67
C CYS A 246 15.60 -20.31 8.25
N LYS A 247 15.98 -19.29 7.47
CA LYS A 247 16.48 -19.47 6.09
C LYS A 247 17.82 -20.19 5.98
N LYS A 248 18.55 -20.29 7.09
CA LYS A 248 19.87 -20.94 7.17
C LYS A 248 19.77 -22.40 7.56
N CYS A 249 19.11 -22.71 8.69
CA CYS A 249 19.04 -24.08 9.21
C CYS A 249 17.66 -24.76 9.04
N THR A 250 16.64 -24.03 8.60
CA THR A 250 15.24 -24.50 8.44
C THR A 250 14.54 -24.99 9.70
N ARG A 251 15.17 -24.86 10.88
CA ARG A 251 14.49 -25.08 12.17
C ARG A 251 13.39 -24.03 12.37
N GLY A 252 12.31 -24.46 13.02
CA GLY A 252 11.11 -23.66 13.28
C GLY A 252 11.28 -22.67 14.43
N GLU A 253 10.26 -22.57 15.27
CA GLU A 253 10.14 -21.57 16.35
C GLU A 253 11.28 -21.64 17.37
N SER A 254 11.88 -22.81 17.56
CA SER A 254 13.01 -23.02 18.48
C SER A 254 14.33 -22.38 18.02
N CYS A 255 14.39 -21.84 16.80
CA CYS A 255 15.60 -21.20 16.30
C CYS A 255 15.46 -19.69 16.24
N ASN A 256 16.27 -18.95 17.00
CA ASN A 256 16.36 -17.47 16.94
C ASN A 256 16.64 -16.94 15.51
N GLY A 257 17.20 -17.79 14.65
CA GLY A 257 17.39 -17.57 13.23
C GLY A 257 16.11 -17.34 12.40
N HIS A 258 14.91 -17.60 12.94
CA HIS A 258 13.64 -17.31 12.26
C HIS A 258 13.37 -15.80 12.16
N SER A 259 13.87 -15.02 13.12
CA SER A 259 13.74 -13.57 13.17
C SER A 259 14.92 -12.89 12.47
N ASN A 260 16.15 -13.32 12.78
CA ASN A 260 17.35 -12.79 12.16
C ASN A 260 18.38 -13.91 11.96
N VAL A 261 18.79 -14.14 10.70
CA VAL A 261 19.73 -15.22 10.34
C VAL A 261 21.07 -15.12 11.08
N LYS A 262 21.50 -13.91 11.44
CA LYS A 262 22.75 -13.68 12.18
C LYS A 262 22.71 -14.25 13.60
N LEU A 263 21.52 -14.43 14.17
CA LEU A 263 21.31 -15.06 15.48
C LEU A 263 21.22 -16.60 15.39
N CYS A 264 21.27 -17.16 14.18
CA CYS A 264 21.25 -18.60 13.99
C CYS A 264 22.62 -19.21 14.26
N MET A 265 22.78 -19.85 15.41
CA MET A 265 24.01 -20.59 15.76
C MET A 265 24.11 -21.96 15.05
N ASN A 266 23.01 -22.43 14.44
CA ASN A 266 23.01 -23.71 13.73
C ASN A 266 23.76 -23.62 12.38
N PRO A 267 24.45 -24.70 11.96
CA PRO A 267 25.05 -24.79 10.64
C PRO A 267 24.00 -24.65 9.53
N CYS A 268 24.40 -24.09 8.39
CA CYS A 268 23.51 -24.00 7.25
C CYS A 268 23.14 -25.40 6.73
N ARG A 269 21.87 -25.59 6.41
CA ARG A 269 21.35 -26.86 5.86
C ARG A 269 22.00 -27.25 4.54
N ASP A 270 22.37 -26.27 3.72
CA ASP A 270 22.86 -26.53 2.36
C ASP A 270 24.38 -26.70 2.31
N CYS A 271 25.14 -25.89 3.05
CA CYS A 271 26.61 -25.92 2.99
C CYS A 271 27.31 -26.31 4.29
N GLY A 272 26.60 -26.55 5.38
CA GLY A 272 27.16 -26.90 6.68
C GLY A 272 27.88 -25.77 7.43
N LYS A 273 28.20 -24.64 6.79
CA LYS A 273 28.94 -23.53 7.44
C LYS A 273 28.06 -22.75 8.43
N VAL A 274 28.63 -22.42 9.59
CA VAL A 274 27.99 -21.57 10.63
C VAL A 274 28.04 -20.09 10.23
N GLU A 275 28.93 -19.65 9.34
CA GLU A 275 28.97 -18.26 8.89
C GLU A 275 28.05 -17.98 7.69
N CYS A 276 27.39 -19.01 7.15
CA CYS A 276 26.54 -18.86 5.98
C CYS A 276 25.29 -18.03 6.30
N GLU A 277 24.96 -17.09 5.41
CA GLU A 277 23.75 -16.25 5.49
C GLU A 277 22.45 -17.02 5.16
N GLY A 278 22.56 -18.28 4.72
CA GLY A 278 21.43 -19.13 4.33
C GLY A 278 20.94 -18.88 2.90
N ARG A 279 19.71 -19.33 2.62
CA ARG A 279 19.11 -19.20 1.28
C ARG A 279 18.62 -17.78 1.00
N ASP A 280 18.71 -17.37 -0.26
CA ASP A 280 18.12 -16.12 -0.73
C ASP A 280 16.59 -16.17 -0.58
N SER A 281 16.04 -15.16 0.09
CA SER A 281 14.59 -14.99 0.28
C SER A 281 13.77 -14.93 -1.01
N LYS A 282 14.37 -14.49 -2.11
CA LYS A 282 13.73 -14.43 -3.43
C LYS A 282 13.83 -15.75 -4.17
N ARG A 283 14.72 -16.66 -3.74
CA ARG A 283 15.04 -17.93 -4.43
C ARG A 283 15.22 -19.08 -3.43
N LEU A 284 14.18 -19.36 -2.64
CA LEU A 284 14.19 -20.40 -1.58
C LEU A 284 14.51 -21.82 -2.08
N ASN A 285 14.37 -22.07 -3.38
CA ASN A 285 14.66 -23.36 -4.01
C ASN A 285 16.13 -23.56 -4.36
N LEU A 286 16.93 -22.49 -4.40
CA LEU A 286 18.37 -22.59 -4.68
C LEU A 286 19.14 -22.82 -3.38
N PRO A 287 20.22 -23.63 -3.42
CA PRO A 287 21.12 -23.77 -2.28
C PRO A 287 21.79 -22.42 -1.96
N CYS A 288 22.25 -22.25 -0.72
CA CYS A 288 23.02 -21.07 -0.35
C CYS A 288 24.25 -20.89 -1.27
N LYS A 289 24.50 -19.65 -1.70
CA LYS A 289 25.67 -19.30 -2.50
C LYS A 289 26.89 -19.29 -1.59
N ASN A 290 27.56 -20.42 -1.41
CA ASN A 290 28.94 -20.34 -0.94
C ASN A 290 29.81 -20.03 -2.15
N ILE A 291 30.27 -18.78 -2.17
CA ILE A 291 31.49 -18.37 -2.87
C ILE A 291 32.61 -19.27 -2.33
N SER A 292 33.28 -19.96 -3.24
CA SER A 292 34.48 -20.78 -2.99
C SER A 292 35.58 -19.91 -2.37
#